data_AF-A0A533WFX4-F1
#
_entry.id   AF-A0A533WFX4-F1
#
_cell.length_a   1.000
_cell.length_b   1.000
_cell.length_c   1.000
_cell.angle_alpha   90.00
_cell.angle_beta   90.00
_cell.angle_gamma   90.00
#
_symmetry.space_group_name_H-M   'P 1'
#
loop_
_entity.id
_entity.type
_entity.pdbx_description
1 polymer ?
#
loop_
_entity_poly.entity_id
_entity_poly.type
_entity_poly.pdbx_seq_one_letter_code
_entity_poly.pdbx_strand_id
1 'polypeptide(L)'
;MEISLAQTQIEQLTRLARSSLPNESCAFLLGKNDRVVEILAMQNADQSAISFSIEPQDVLRAYDVAESKKLQVIGIFHSHPA
;
A
#
# COMPACT_ATOMS: atom_id res chain seq x y z
N MET A 1 -5.56 -7.33 17.40
CA MET A 1 -6.16 -6.58 16.28
C MET A 1 -5.78 -7.34 15.03
N GLU A 2 -6.75 -7.77 14.24
CA GLU A 2 -6.50 -8.57 13.02
C GLU A 2 -6.85 -7.72 11.80
N ILE A 3 -6.25 -8.03 10.65
CA ILE A 3 -6.60 -7.44 9.36
C ILE A 3 -6.86 -8.57 8.37
N SER A 4 -7.94 -8.45 7.61
CA SER A 4 -8.38 -9.47 6.65
C SER A 4 -8.09 -9.01 5.23
N LEU A 5 -7.35 -9.82 4.49
CA LEU A 5 -7.08 -9.64 3.06
C LEU A 5 -7.66 -10.83 2.28
N ALA A 6 -8.25 -10.53 1.12
CA ALA A 6 -8.61 -11.54 0.14
C ALA A 6 -7.35 -12.06 -0.58
N GLN A 7 -7.42 -13.30 -1.08
CA GLN A 7 -6.34 -13.90 -1.86
C GLN A 7 -5.89 -13.03 -3.03
N THR A 8 -6.83 -12.37 -3.72
CA THR A 8 -6.53 -11.45 -4.83
C THR A 8 -5.72 -10.23 -4.39
N GLN A 9 -5.95 -9.72 -3.18
CA GLN A 9 -5.20 -8.59 -2.62
C GLN A 9 -3.77 -9.02 -2.24
N ILE A 10 -3.61 -10.22 -1.70
CA ILE A 10 -2.29 -10.81 -1.43
C ILE A 10 -1.50 -10.98 -2.73
N GLU A 11 -2.14 -11.44 -3.80
CA GLU A 11 -1.52 -11.55 -5.13
C GLU A 11 -1.14 -10.20 -5.73
N GLN A 12 -1.98 -9.16 -5.54
CA GLN A 12 -1.67 -7.79 -5.94
C GLN A 12 -0.43 -7.27 -5.22
N LEU A 13 -0.36 -7.43 -3.89
CA LEU A 13 0.80 -7.01 -3.09
C LEU A 13 2.08 -7.78 -3.48
N THR A 14 1.96 -9.09 -3.70
CA THR A 14 3.08 -9.92 -4.15
C THR A 14 3.60 -9.48 -5.53
N ARG A 15 2.69 -9.15 -6.46
CA ARG A 15 3.05 -8.65 -7.79
C ARG A 15 3.73 -7.30 -7.70
N LEU A 16 3.20 -6.39 -6.86
CA LEU A 16 3.77 -5.06 -6.64
C LEU A 16 5.20 -5.15 -6.07
N ALA A 17 5.42 -6.04 -5.09
CA ALA A 17 6.76 -6.29 -4.54
C ALA A 17 7.74 -6.77 -5.63
N ARG A 18 7.32 -7.75 -6.45
CA ARG A 18 8.17 -8.30 -7.52
C ARG A 18 8.47 -7.29 -8.64
N SER A 19 7.50 -6.47 -9.03
CA SER A 19 7.68 -5.48 -10.09
C SER A 19 8.51 -4.28 -9.67
N SER A 20 8.68 -4.06 -8.36
CA SER A 20 9.43 -2.92 -7.82
C SER A 20 10.90 -3.24 -7.58
N LEU A 21 11.32 -4.49 -7.75
CA LEU A 21 12.73 -4.89 -7.69
C LEU A 21 13.59 -4.00 -8.61
N PRO A 22 14.78 -3.57 -8.16
CA PRO A 22 15.46 -3.97 -6.93
C PRO A 22 15.05 -3.18 -5.67
N ASN A 23 14.11 -2.25 -5.77
CA ASN A 23 13.72 -1.36 -4.67
C ASN A 23 12.57 -1.92 -3.83
N GLU A 24 12.38 -1.36 -2.63
CA GLU A 24 11.17 -1.58 -1.85
C GLU A 24 9.95 -1.02 -2.56
N SER A 25 8.85 -1.76 -2.53
CA SER A 25 7.53 -1.27 -2.91
C SER A 25 6.77 -0.76 -1.69
N CYS A 26 5.77 0.10 -1.89
CA CYS A 26 4.86 0.52 -0.84
C CYS A 26 3.43 0.73 -1.35
N ALA A 27 2.45 0.59 -0.46
CA ALA A 27 1.03 0.78 -0.78
C ALA A 27 0.22 1.16 0.46
N PHE A 28 -0.86 1.90 0.27
CA PHE A 28 -1.92 2.03 1.27
C PHE A 28 -2.94 0.91 1.14
N LEU A 29 -3.38 0.38 2.29
CA LEU A 29 -4.45 -0.59 2.38
C LEU A 29 -5.74 0.17 2.72
N LEU A 30 -6.64 0.28 1.75
CA LEU A 30 -7.93 0.94 1.94
C LEU A 30 -8.99 -0.09 2.29
N GLY A 31 -9.79 0.18 3.31
CA GLY A 31 -10.75 -0.79 3.81
C GLY A 31 -11.86 -0.20 4.67
N LYS A 32 -12.65 -1.10 5.25
CA LYS A 32 -13.67 -0.78 6.26
C LYS A 32 -13.44 -1.69 7.45
N ASN A 33 -13.39 -1.11 8.64
CA ASN A 33 -13.02 -1.83 9.86
C ASN A 33 -11.66 -2.51 9.67
N ASP A 34 -11.61 -3.83 9.82
CA ASP A 34 -10.44 -4.68 9.69
C ASP A 34 -10.30 -5.35 8.32
N ARG A 35 -11.19 -5.06 7.35
CA ARG A 35 -11.17 -5.72 6.04
C ARG A 35 -10.64 -4.79 4.96
N VAL A 36 -9.57 -5.22 4.29
CA VAL A 36 -9.04 -4.55 3.09
C VAL A 36 -10.04 -4.73 1.96
N VAL A 37 -10.32 -3.62 1.27
CA VAL A 37 -11.19 -3.55 0.09
C VAL A 37 -10.36 -3.25 -1.15
N GLU A 38 -9.38 -2.36 -1.04
CA GLU A 38 -8.57 -1.90 -2.17
C GLU A 38 -7.10 -1.72 -1.78
N ILE A 39 -6.20 -2.11 -2.69
CA ILE A 39 -4.76 -1.86 -2.58
C ILE A 39 -4.45 -0.64 -3.44
N LEU A 40 -3.97 0.43 -2.78
CA LEU A 40 -3.57 1.65 -3.45
C LEU A 40 -2.04 1.73 -3.50
N ALA A 41 -1.46 1.27 -4.61
CA ALA A 41 -0.01 1.25 -4.81
C ALA A 41 0.58 2.67 -4.84
N MET A 42 1.71 2.86 -4.15
CA MET A 42 2.43 4.13 -4.05
C MET A 42 3.82 4.00 -4.65
N GLN A 43 4.38 5.14 -5.04
CA GLN A 43 5.79 5.21 -5.41
C GLN A 43 6.65 5.33 -4.16
N ASN A 44 7.70 4.52 -4.08
CA ASN A 44 8.75 4.72 -3.09
C ASN A 44 9.60 5.93 -3.50
N ALA A 45 9.44 7.05 -2.78
CA ALA A 45 10.15 8.30 -3.08
C ALA A 45 11.66 8.20 -2.80
N ASP A 46 12.09 7.33 -1.88
CA ASP A 46 13.50 7.09 -1.60
C ASP A 46 14.21 6.35 -2.75
N GLN A 47 13.45 5.68 -3.62
CA GLN A 47 13.97 4.81 -4.68
C GLN A 47 15.04 3.83 -4.16
N SER A 48 14.78 3.26 -2.98
CA SER A 48 15.75 2.52 -2.18
C SER A 48 15.34 1.06 -2.02
N ALA A 49 16.32 0.17 -1.85
CA ALA A 49 16.13 -1.25 -1.58
C ALA A 49 15.97 -1.57 -0.09
N ILE A 50 16.17 -0.59 0.80
CA ILE A 50 16.20 -0.80 2.27
C ILE A 50 15.41 0.26 3.05
N SER A 51 14.75 1.17 2.33
CA SER A 51 13.91 2.19 2.92
C SER A 51 12.80 2.57 1.95
N PHE A 52 11.70 3.04 2.51
CA PHE A 52 10.64 3.67 1.75
C PHE A 52 10.14 4.94 2.43
N SER A 53 9.75 5.87 1.58
CA SER A 53 8.92 7.01 1.97
C SER A 53 7.86 7.25 0.90
N ILE A 54 6.77 7.90 1.30
CA ILE A 54 5.71 8.34 0.41
C ILE A 54 5.70 9.87 0.48
N GLU A 55 5.72 10.53 -0.67
CA GLU A 55 5.67 11.98 -0.75
C GLU A 55 4.45 12.53 0.03
N PRO A 56 4.60 13.59 0.84
CA PRO A 56 3.52 14.10 1.68
C PRO A 56 2.23 14.42 0.90
N GLN A 57 2.37 14.92 -0.33
CA GLN A 57 1.25 15.17 -1.24
C GLN A 57 0.54 13.90 -1.69
N ASP A 58 1.25 12.79 -1.86
CA ASP A 58 0.69 11.49 -2.21
C ASP A 58 -0.04 10.86 -1.02
N VAL A 59 0.46 11.10 0.21
CA VAL A 59 -0.25 10.72 1.44
C VAL A 59 -1.60 11.43 1.50
N LEU A 60 -1.64 12.76 1.35
CA LEU A 60 -2.91 13.52 1.38
C LEU A 60 -3.88 13.01 0.32
N ARG A 61 -3.40 12.82 -0.92
CA ARG A 61 -4.21 12.28 -2.02
C ARG A 61 -4.74 10.88 -1.71
N ALA A 62 -3.97 10.02 -1.05
CA ALA A 62 -4.44 8.69 -0.66
C ALA A 62 -5.61 8.74 0.34
N TYR A 63 -5.56 9.67 1.30
CA TYR A 63 -6.67 9.91 2.22
C TYR A 63 -7.90 10.49 1.52
N ASP A 64 -7.73 11.45 0.61
CA ASP A 64 -8.83 11.99 -0.20
C ASP A 64 -9.50 10.89 -1.06
N VAL A 65 -8.69 10.00 -1.65
CA VAL A 65 -9.18 8.84 -2.40
C VAL A 65 -9.96 7.90 -1.50
N ALA A 66 -9.45 7.59 -0.30
CA ALA A 66 -10.16 6.76 0.66
C ALA A 66 -11.52 7.36 1.03
N GLU A 67 -11.55 8.66 1.37
CA GLU A 67 -12.77 9.37 1.75
C GLU A 67 -13.81 9.39 0.61
N SER A 68 -13.39 9.74 -0.61
CA SER A 68 -14.28 9.78 -1.78
C SER A 68 -14.93 8.42 -2.07
N LYS A 69 -14.26 7.32 -1.70
CA LYS A 69 -14.74 5.93 -1.81
C LYS A 69 -15.49 5.44 -0.57
N LYS A 70 -15.65 6.28 0.46
CA LYS A 70 -16.19 5.92 1.78
C LYS A 70 -15.42 4.75 2.41
N LEU A 71 -14.10 4.73 2.24
CA LEU A 71 -13.14 3.81 2.82
C LEU A 71 -12.24 4.55 3.81
N GLN A 72 -11.47 3.80 4.57
CA GLN A 72 -10.42 4.31 5.47
C GLN A 72 -9.07 3.75 5.05
N VAL A 73 -8.00 4.50 5.30
CA VAL A 73 -6.66 3.93 5.32
C VAL A 73 -6.54 3.09 6.59
N ILE A 74 -6.49 1.77 6.45
CA ILE A 74 -6.47 0.83 7.58
C ILE A 74 -5.09 0.16 7.76
N GLY A 75 -4.14 0.44 6.87
CA GLY A 75 -2.78 -0.05 6.97
C GLY A 75 -1.88 0.47 5.86
N ILE A 76 -0.59 0.21 6.03
CA ILE A 76 0.46 0.50 5.05
C ILE A 76 1.22 -0.80 4.83
N PHE A 77 1.49 -1.11 3.56
CA PHE A 77 2.33 -2.22 3.14
C PHE A 77 3.65 -1.68 2.60
N HIS A 78 4.75 -2.38 2.87
CA HIS A 78 6.00 -2.30 2.11
C HIS A 78 6.60 -3.69 1.92
N SER A 79 7.56 -3.81 1.00
CA SER A 79 8.29 -5.06 0.74
C SER A 79 9.79 -4.89 0.95
N HIS A 80 10.46 -5.89 1.52
CA HIS A 80 11.93 -5.95 1.57
C HIS A 80 12.45 -6.86 0.45
N PRO A 81 13.19 -6.33 -0.55
CA PRO A 81 13.81 -7.12 -1.61
C PRO A 81 15.00 -7.94 -1.08
N ALA A 82 15.31 -9.05 -1.77
CA ALA A 82 16.44 -9.94 -1.48
C ALA A 82 17.20 -10.29 -2.75
#